data_AF-A0A8H6V8S9-F1
#
_entry.id   AF-A0A8H6V8S9-F1
#
_cell.length_a   1.000
_cell.length_b   1.000
_cell.length_c   1.000
_cell.angle_alpha   90.00
_cell.angle_beta   90.00
_cell.angle_gamma   90.00
#
_symmetry.space_group_name_H-M   'P 1'
#
loop_
_entity.id
_entity.type
_entity.pdbx_description
1 polymer ?
#
loop_
_entity_poly.entity_id
_entity_poly.type
_entity_poly.pdbx_seq_one_letter_code
_entity_poly.pdbx_strand_id
1 'polypeptide(L)'
;MSTDWTNDPQAADKALQKSLEDQFEKFPDRFLKEGKLDGKKTFNGDKSPFYAIQAYVWCGMLYPDNDADFRKKLPESRFQPLEKVVPKIYEETKDALVSVSDSCHRFSQGPMEPVFSYSSLVKKYATNAKVSLGAEDGLGAQLKTLTSDKYKGKDSIDDDFEAAKELAKERLDELSREAKEKETQSDTLRRQLENFLNETKSNQSQITSLNEKYLSPVTDPGSGKQYKNAMVYLNKELEDLQQKLKDAQDEADKIANELKEREDPKGWKFWVTVLGGPGAGVDLYLKLKDFKDALDKWAAQSKETADVQQCQTTVTALKAQIDELIIRMTKAVEGIQTIQDTFRHLGESLDPVIKAIEKIENGTSSPLAAIRKSNINHGINDAVNKYDEIIKEAEEFAKAAQIKVTDA
;
A
#
# COMPACT_ATOMS: atom_id res chain seq x y z
N MET A 1 36.83 28.45 -19.99
CA MET A 1 35.47 28.95 -20.33
C MET A 1 34.94 29.68 -19.11
N SER A 2 34.37 30.86 -19.32
CA SER A 2 34.18 31.94 -18.35
C SER A 2 33.47 31.56 -17.05
N THR A 3 34.12 31.84 -15.91
CA THR A 3 33.59 31.82 -14.53
C THR A 3 33.20 33.23 -14.11
N ASP A 4 32.18 33.78 -14.75
CA ASP A 4 31.63 35.09 -14.38
C ASP A 4 30.19 34.90 -13.91
N TRP A 5 30.04 34.50 -12.64
CA TRP A 5 28.81 34.73 -11.89
C TRP A 5 28.83 36.19 -11.46
N THR A 6 28.55 37.08 -12.41
CA THR A 6 28.37 38.50 -12.13
C THR A 6 27.30 38.67 -11.06
N ASN A 7 27.65 39.44 -10.03
CA ASN A 7 26.83 39.98 -8.94
C ASN A 7 25.52 40.60 -9.43
N ASP A 8 24.54 39.80 -9.82
CA ASP A 8 23.14 40.22 -10.04
C ASP A 8 22.29 39.76 -8.85
N PRO A 9 22.01 40.64 -7.88
CA PRO A 9 21.13 40.34 -6.75
C PRO A 9 19.74 39.86 -7.18
N GLN A 10 19.23 40.26 -8.35
CA GLN A 10 17.93 39.78 -8.85
C GLN A 10 17.96 38.30 -9.26
N ALA A 11 19.08 37.82 -9.80
CA ALA A 11 19.26 36.42 -10.16
C ALA A 11 19.35 35.52 -8.92
N ALA A 12 20.03 35.97 -7.87
CA ALA A 12 20.11 35.27 -6.58
C ALA A 12 18.74 35.17 -5.89
N ASP A 13 17.95 36.24 -5.93
CA ASP A 13 16.61 36.29 -5.31
C ASP A 13 15.61 35.36 -6.00
N LYS A 14 15.62 35.35 -7.34
CA LYS A 14 14.82 34.41 -8.13
C LYS A 14 15.24 32.96 -7.86
N ALA A 15 16.54 32.70 -7.67
CA ALA A 15 17.04 31.37 -7.36
C ALA A 15 16.60 30.90 -5.96
N LEU A 16 16.61 31.77 -4.95
CA LEU A 16 16.10 31.46 -3.61
C LEU A 16 14.60 31.18 -3.64
N GLN A 17 13.81 32.07 -4.25
CA GLN A 17 12.36 31.87 -4.40
C GLN A 17 12.06 30.53 -5.08
N LYS A 18 12.68 30.28 -6.24
CA LYS A 18 12.49 29.03 -6.99
C LYS A 18 12.88 27.81 -6.16
N SER A 19 13.95 27.89 -5.37
CA SER A 19 14.37 26.79 -4.50
C SER A 19 13.35 26.55 -3.37
N LEU A 20 12.78 27.59 -2.78
CA LEU A 20 11.72 27.45 -1.77
C LEU A 20 10.46 26.82 -2.36
N GLU A 21 9.99 27.32 -3.53
CA GLU A 21 8.84 26.77 -4.24
C GLU A 21 9.06 25.30 -4.65
N ASP A 22 10.20 25.00 -5.28
CA ASP A 22 10.49 23.66 -5.74
C ASP A 22 10.54 22.69 -4.54
N GLN A 23 11.26 23.04 -3.47
CA GLN A 23 11.54 22.13 -2.35
C GLN A 23 10.42 22.00 -1.32
N PHE A 24 9.64 23.05 -1.08
CA PHE A 24 8.62 23.04 -0.03
C PHE A 24 7.18 23.03 -0.55
N GLU A 25 6.97 23.25 -1.84
CA GLU A 25 5.64 23.19 -2.45
C GLU A 25 5.56 22.05 -3.48
N LYS A 26 6.37 22.10 -4.54
CA LYS A 26 6.23 21.19 -5.69
C LYS A 26 6.66 19.77 -5.40
N PHE A 27 7.81 19.58 -4.75
CA PHE A 27 8.29 18.23 -4.43
C PHE A 27 7.43 17.54 -3.36
N PRO A 28 7.02 18.20 -2.26
CA PRO A 28 6.06 17.63 -1.31
C PRO A 28 4.71 17.29 -1.93
N ASP A 29 4.29 17.94 -3.03
CA ASP A 29 3.06 17.60 -3.75
C ASP A 29 3.05 16.15 -4.26
N ARG A 30 4.22 15.50 -4.39
CA ARG A 30 4.32 14.06 -4.72
C ARG A 30 3.76 13.13 -3.63
N PHE A 31 3.59 13.62 -2.40
CA PHE A 31 2.83 12.90 -1.37
C PHE A 31 1.32 12.86 -1.68
N LEU A 32 0.86 13.66 -2.64
CA LEU A 32 -0.52 13.73 -3.10
C LEU A 32 -0.62 13.26 -4.57
N LYS A 33 -1.84 12.91 -4.99
CA LYS A 33 -2.20 12.61 -6.37
C LYS A 33 -3.55 13.24 -6.68
N GLU A 34 -3.74 13.73 -7.89
CA GLU A 34 -5.05 14.19 -8.35
C GLU A 34 -5.97 13.00 -8.67
N GLY A 35 -7.18 13.02 -8.11
CA GLY A 35 -8.24 12.07 -8.39
C GLY A 35 -8.73 12.22 -9.82
N LYS A 36 -8.75 11.13 -10.57
CA LYS A 36 -9.13 11.11 -12.00
C LYS A 36 -10.57 11.57 -12.27
N LEU A 37 -11.47 11.47 -11.29
CA LEU A 37 -12.91 11.70 -11.46
C LEU A 37 -13.36 13.10 -11.02
N ASP A 38 -12.76 13.68 -9.98
CA ASP A 38 -13.21 14.95 -9.39
C ASP A 38 -12.10 16.00 -9.28
N GLY A 39 -10.87 15.68 -9.72
CA GLY A 39 -9.71 16.58 -9.66
C GLY A 39 -9.24 16.87 -8.23
N LYS A 40 -9.78 16.20 -7.20
CA LYS A 40 -9.36 16.43 -5.83
C LYS A 40 -8.01 15.79 -5.56
N LYS A 41 -7.15 16.52 -4.85
CA LYS A 41 -5.91 15.95 -4.33
C LYS A 41 -6.24 14.97 -3.21
N THR A 42 -5.66 13.78 -3.32
CA THR A 42 -5.77 12.71 -2.33
C THR A 42 -4.36 12.22 -2.00
N PHE A 43 -4.19 11.54 -0.87
CA PHE A 43 -2.91 10.92 -0.55
C PHE A 43 -2.41 10.02 -1.69
N ASN A 44 -1.12 10.07 -1.99
CA ASN A 44 -0.47 9.24 -3.01
C ASN A 44 -0.24 7.80 -2.50
N GLY A 45 -1.36 7.20 -2.13
CA GLY A 45 -1.50 5.85 -1.64
C GLY A 45 -2.88 5.36 -2.05
N ASP A 46 -2.93 4.24 -2.77
CA ASP A 46 -4.19 3.57 -3.01
C ASP A 46 -4.59 2.79 -1.75
N LYS A 47 -5.77 3.08 -1.20
CA LYS A 47 -6.33 2.39 -0.02
C LYS A 47 -6.83 0.99 -0.38
N SER A 48 -7.25 0.79 -1.63
CA SER A 48 -7.89 -0.43 -2.13
C SER A 48 -7.00 -1.68 -2.02
N PRO A 49 -5.67 -1.61 -2.27
CA PRO A 49 -4.76 -2.70 -1.99
C PRO A 49 -4.72 -3.16 -0.53
N PHE A 50 -4.71 -2.23 0.43
CA PHE A 50 -4.56 -2.57 1.85
C PHE A 50 -5.74 -3.40 2.36
N TYR A 51 -6.96 -3.11 1.89
CA TYR A 51 -8.12 -3.93 2.20
C TYR A 51 -8.03 -5.35 1.65
N ALA A 52 -7.55 -5.50 0.41
CA ALA A 52 -7.37 -6.83 -0.19
C ALA A 52 -6.30 -7.64 0.55
N ILE A 53 -5.20 -6.99 0.95
CA ILE A 53 -4.13 -7.59 1.76
C ILE A 53 -4.68 -8.03 3.12
N GLN A 54 -5.43 -7.16 3.82
CA GLN A 54 -6.07 -7.48 5.10
C GLN A 54 -6.98 -8.72 4.99
N ALA A 55 -7.86 -8.74 3.99
CA ALA A 55 -8.79 -9.84 3.79
C ALA A 55 -8.03 -11.15 3.51
N TYR A 56 -7.02 -11.11 2.64
CA TYR A 56 -6.19 -12.29 2.35
C TYR A 56 -5.46 -12.81 3.58
N VAL A 57 -4.85 -11.92 4.37
CA VAL A 57 -4.14 -12.28 5.59
C VAL A 57 -5.08 -12.95 6.59
N TRP A 58 -6.23 -12.34 6.88
CA TRP A 58 -7.19 -12.93 7.82
C TRP A 58 -7.75 -14.26 7.34
N CYS A 59 -8.04 -14.40 6.05
CA CYS A 59 -8.54 -15.66 5.51
C CYS A 59 -7.46 -16.74 5.51
N GLY A 60 -6.21 -16.39 5.16
CA GLY A 60 -5.09 -17.32 5.19
C GLY A 60 -4.80 -17.85 6.59
N MET A 61 -4.95 -17.01 7.61
CA MET A 61 -4.81 -17.41 9.02
C MET A 61 -5.90 -18.40 9.51
N LEU A 62 -6.98 -18.62 8.75
CA LEU A 62 -7.97 -19.66 9.07
C LEU A 62 -7.57 -21.05 8.54
N TYR A 63 -6.62 -21.10 7.61
CA TYR A 63 -6.08 -22.36 7.11
C TYR A 63 -5.22 -23.05 8.18
N PRO A 64 -4.97 -24.37 8.04
CA PRO A 64 -4.20 -25.09 9.05
C PRO A 64 -2.82 -24.49 9.28
N ASP A 65 -2.50 -24.21 10.54
CA ASP A 65 -1.28 -23.47 10.91
C ASP A 65 0.01 -24.28 10.71
N ASN A 66 -0.11 -25.60 10.64
CA ASN A 66 0.99 -26.54 10.49
C ASN A 66 0.49 -27.93 10.05
N ASP A 67 1.43 -28.81 9.70
CA ASP A 67 1.16 -30.20 9.31
C ASP A 67 0.27 -30.97 10.30
N ALA A 68 0.46 -30.77 11.61
CA ALA A 68 -0.30 -31.50 12.62
C ALA A 68 -1.76 -31.03 12.66
N ASP A 69 -1.99 -29.72 12.58
CA ASP A 69 -3.34 -29.14 12.49
C ASP A 69 -4.03 -29.56 11.17
N PHE A 70 -3.28 -29.59 10.06
CA PHE A 70 -3.81 -30.06 8.78
C PHE A 70 -4.26 -31.52 8.89
N ARG A 71 -3.40 -32.42 9.37
CA ARG A 71 -3.73 -33.86 9.52
C ARG A 71 -4.94 -34.10 10.42
N LYS A 72 -5.13 -33.25 11.43
CA LYS A 72 -6.29 -33.31 12.34
C LYS A 72 -7.58 -32.83 11.66
N LYS A 73 -7.53 -31.70 10.96
CA LYS A 73 -8.70 -31.10 10.28
C LYS A 73 -9.09 -31.85 9.00
N LEU A 74 -8.08 -32.38 8.29
CA LEU A 74 -8.15 -33.07 7.02
C LEU A 74 -7.31 -34.35 7.07
N PRO A 75 -7.85 -35.45 7.64
CA PRO A 75 -7.16 -36.73 7.69
C PRO A 75 -6.94 -37.32 6.28
N GLU A 76 -5.80 -37.97 6.08
CA GLU A 76 -5.42 -38.64 4.82
C GLU A 76 -6.49 -39.63 4.32
N SER A 77 -7.18 -40.29 5.25
CA SER A 77 -8.27 -41.22 4.94
C SER A 77 -9.37 -40.59 4.09
N ARG A 78 -9.63 -39.28 4.24
CA ARG A 78 -10.63 -38.56 3.44
C ARG A 78 -10.18 -38.39 1.99
N PHE A 79 -8.87 -38.27 1.75
CA PHE A 79 -8.28 -38.09 0.42
C PHE A 79 -8.01 -39.40 -0.30
N GLN A 80 -8.05 -40.56 0.37
CA GLN A 80 -7.76 -41.87 -0.23
C GLN A 80 -8.51 -42.17 -1.55
N PRO A 81 -9.81 -41.84 -1.71
CA PRO A 81 -10.47 -42.03 -3.00
C PRO A 81 -9.82 -41.20 -4.10
N LEU A 82 -9.46 -39.95 -3.79
CA LEU A 82 -8.85 -39.02 -4.72
C LEU A 82 -7.39 -39.36 -5.03
N GLU A 83 -6.65 -39.83 -4.02
CA GLU A 83 -5.24 -40.21 -4.12
C GLU A 83 -5.01 -41.35 -5.16
N LYS A 84 -6.02 -42.19 -5.39
CA LYS A 84 -5.99 -43.27 -6.40
C LYS A 84 -6.03 -42.74 -7.84
N VAL A 85 -6.61 -41.56 -8.05
CA VAL A 85 -6.82 -40.97 -9.37
C VAL A 85 -5.97 -39.71 -9.60
N VAL A 86 -5.59 -39.03 -8.53
CA VAL A 86 -4.71 -37.87 -8.51
C VAL A 86 -3.64 -38.12 -7.43
N PRO A 87 -2.52 -38.77 -7.78
CA PRO A 87 -1.47 -39.06 -6.82
C PRO A 87 -0.87 -37.78 -6.21
N LYS A 88 -0.50 -37.87 -4.93
CA LYS A 88 0.08 -36.80 -4.08
C LYS A 88 -0.85 -35.65 -3.75
N ILE A 89 -2.15 -35.74 -4.07
CA ILE A 89 -3.07 -34.62 -3.86
C ILE A 89 -3.18 -34.27 -2.38
N TYR A 90 -3.08 -35.24 -1.47
CA TYR A 90 -3.07 -34.98 -0.03
C TYR A 90 -1.90 -34.09 0.41
N GLU A 91 -0.67 -34.53 0.15
CA GLU A 91 0.54 -33.82 0.59
C GLU A 91 0.68 -32.46 -0.09
N GLU A 92 0.34 -32.35 -1.37
CA GLU A 92 0.39 -31.07 -2.09
C GLU A 92 -0.64 -30.06 -1.59
N THR A 93 -1.82 -30.54 -1.18
CA THR A 93 -2.85 -29.71 -0.54
C THR A 93 -2.40 -29.20 0.81
N LYS A 94 -1.79 -30.09 1.61
CA LYS A 94 -1.21 -29.75 2.90
C LYS A 94 -0.15 -28.68 2.74
N ASP A 95 0.85 -28.92 1.90
CA ASP A 95 1.98 -28.02 1.69
C ASP A 95 1.49 -26.63 1.24
N ALA A 96 0.53 -26.57 0.31
CA ALA A 96 0.02 -25.31 -0.21
C ALA A 96 -0.79 -24.51 0.84
N LEU A 97 -1.71 -25.15 1.57
CA LEU A 97 -2.54 -24.46 2.56
C LEU A 97 -1.74 -24.05 3.81
N VAL A 98 -0.81 -24.89 4.27
CA VAL A 98 0.08 -24.58 5.40
C VAL A 98 1.04 -23.45 5.02
N SER A 99 1.61 -23.46 3.80
CA SER A 99 2.50 -22.39 3.33
C SER A 99 1.79 -21.02 3.28
N VAL A 100 0.53 -21.01 2.83
CA VAL A 100 -0.29 -19.79 2.82
C VAL A 100 -0.61 -19.33 4.24
N SER A 101 -1.00 -20.25 5.13
CA SER A 101 -1.28 -19.92 6.54
C SER A 101 -0.06 -19.30 7.22
N ASP A 102 1.10 -19.95 7.11
CA ASP A 102 2.36 -19.51 7.70
C ASP A 102 2.78 -18.12 7.20
N SER A 103 2.71 -17.88 5.88
CA SER A 103 3.00 -16.56 5.31
C SER A 103 2.06 -15.47 5.86
N CYS A 104 0.75 -15.76 5.94
CA CYS A 104 -0.23 -14.83 6.47
C CYS A 104 -0.03 -14.55 7.98
N HIS A 105 0.24 -15.58 8.79
CA HIS A 105 0.55 -15.41 10.21
C HIS A 105 1.81 -14.58 10.44
N ARG A 106 2.91 -14.86 9.71
CA ARG A 106 4.15 -14.08 9.80
C ARG A 106 3.93 -12.61 9.45
N PHE A 107 3.15 -12.33 8.40
CA PHE A 107 2.86 -10.96 8.01
C PHE A 107 1.98 -10.25 9.04
N SER A 108 0.94 -10.93 9.55
CA SER A 108 0.02 -10.41 10.56
C SER A 108 0.71 -10.06 11.89
N GLN A 109 1.64 -10.90 12.34
CA GLN A 109 2.30 -10.76 13.66
C GLN A 109 3.41 -9.70 13.70
N GLY A 110 3.79 -9.08 12.57
CA GLY A 110 4.85 -8.07 12.57
C GLY A 110 4.67 -7.01 11.50
N PRO A 111 4.93 -7.31 10.22
CA PRO A 111 4.94 -6.30 9.15
C PRO A 111 3.62 -5.57 8.88
N MET A 112 2.47 -6.20 9.15
CA MET A 112 1.16 -5.70 8.71
C MET A 112 0.82 -4.32 9.28
N GLU A 113 0.84 -4.13 10.59
CA GLU A 113 0.47 -2.85 11.21
C GLU A 113 1.40 -1.68 10.77
N PRO A 114 2.75 -1.84 10.78
CA PRO A 114 3.66 -0.82 10.27
C PRO A 114 3.43 -0.48 8.80
N VAL A 115 3.24 -1.49 7.93
CA VAL A 115 3.01 -1.29 6.49
C VAL A 115 1.72 -0.51 6.26
N PHE A 116 0.67 -0.78 7.04
CA PHE A 116 -0.63 -0.13 6.90
C PHE A 116 -0.64 1.29 7.51
N SER A 117 0.31 1.56 8.40
CA SER A 117 0.50 2.85 9.04
C SER A 117 1.56 3.71 8.34
N TYR A 118 1.99 3.37 7.12
CA TYR A 118 3.06 4.12 6.43
C TYR A 118 2.73 5.61 6.20
N SER A 119 1.45 5.97 6.07
CA SER A 119 1.04 7.38 5.96
C SER A 119 1.35 8.18 7.23
N SER A 120 1.53 7.52 8.38
CA SER A 120 1.98 8.16 9.62
C SER A 120 3.40 8.74 9.51
N LEU A 121 4.27 8.14 8.67
CA LEU A 121 5.60 8.66 8.38
C LEU A 121 5.49 10.02 7.68
N VAL A 122 4.64 10.09 6.65
CA VAL A 122 4.37 11.33 5.90
C VAL A 122 3.75 12.38 6.81
N LYS A 123 2.75 12.00 7.61
CA LYS A 123 2.13 12.91 8.58
C LYS A 123 3.15 13.47 9.57
N LYS A 124 4.00 12.62 10.14
CA LYS A 124 5.02 13.02 11.14
C LYS A 124 6.00 14.02 10.52
N TYR A 125 6.55 13.70 9.36
CA TYR A 125 7.44 14.60 8.63
C TYR A 125 6.74 15.92 8.29
N ALA A 126 5.53 15.87 7.72
CA ALA A 126 4.77 17.06 7.33
C ALA A 126 4.43 17.96 8.53
N THR A 127 4.13 17.36 9.69
CA THR A 127 3.89 18.10 10.94
C THR A 127 5.15 18.83 11.37
N ASN A 128 6.29 18.15 11.37
CA ASN A 128 7.57 18.75 11.74
C ASN A 128 8.03 19.81 10.74
N ALA A 129 7.83 19.58 9.44
CA ALA A 129 8.10 20.54 8.37
C ALA A 129 7.24 21.80 8.54
N LYS A 130 5.95 21.65 8.78
CA LYS A 130 5.04 22.77 9.06
C LYS A 130 5.53 23.62 10.23
N VAL A 131 5.91 23.00 11.35
CA VAL A 131 6.44 23.70 12.53
C VAL A 131 7.77 24.38 12.21
N SER A 132 8.69 23.65 11.59
CA SER A 132 10.03 24.15 11.23
C SER A 132 9.98 25.32 10.24
N LEU A 133 8.93 25.43 9.43
CA LEU A 133 8.73 26.54 8.50
C LEU A 133 7.97 27.72 9.12
N GLY A 134 6.89 27.45 9.87
CA GLY A 134 5.88 28.44 10.26
C GLY A 134 5.90 28.91 11.72
N ALA A 135 6.70 28.28 12.61
CA ALA A 135 6.79 28.68 14.01
C ALA A 135 7.47 30.05 14.21
N GLU A 136 7.31 30.65 15.39
CA GLU A 136 7.93 31.94 15.74
C GLU A 136 9.45 31.92 15.69
N ASP A 137 10.06 30.75 15.88
CA ASP A 137 11.50 30.49 15.74
C ASP A 137 11.84 29.66 14.49
N GLY A 138 10.85 29.41 13.62
CA GLY A 138 11.00 28.62 12.39
C GLY A 138 11.69 29.39 11.25
N LEU A 139 11.95 28.69 10.14
CA LEU A 139 12.65 29.22 8.96
C LEU A 139 12.02 30.52 8.45
N GLY A 140 10.68 30.62 8.43
CA GLY A 140 10.00 31.85 8.02
C GLY A 140 10.33 33.06 8.91
N ALA A 141 10.49 32.87 10.22
CA ALA A 141 10.89 33.92 11.13
C ALA A 141 12.36 34.31 10.94
N GLN A 142 13.25 33.32 10.78
CA GLN A 142 14.67 33.58 10.53
C GLN A 142 14.89 34.32 9.21
N LEU A 143 14.21 33.92 8.14
CA LEU A 143 14.28 34.61 6.86
C LEU A 143 13.70 36.03 6.92
N LYS A 144 12.68 36.28 7.76
CA LYS A 144 12.18 37.65 8.02
C LYS A 144 13.22 38.51 8.73
N THR A 145 13.97 37.95 9.68
CA THR A 145 15.09 38.64 10.33
C THR A 145 16.17 38.98 9.30
N LEU A 146 16.59 38.01 8.49
CA LEU A 146 17.63 38.20 7.46
C LEU A 146 17.23 39.19 6.36
N THR A 147 15.93 39.45 6.18
CA THR A 147 15.39 40.42 5.21
C THR A 147 14.84 41.70 5.86
N SER A 148 15.15 41.94 7.14
CA SER A 148 14.73 43.14 7.86
C SER A 148 15.34 44.41 7.27
N ASP A 149 14.58 45.50 7.30
CA ASP A 149 15.05 46.83 6.89
C ASP A 149 16.27 47.32 7.69
N LYS A 150 16.49 46.74 8.89
CA LYS A 150 17.66 46.94 9.76
C LYS A 150 18.97 46.65 9.02
N TYR A 151 19.00 45.63 8.15
CA TYR A 151 20.23 45.12 7.52
C TYR A 151 20.46 45.66 6.09
N LYS A 152 19.87 46.81 5.76
CA LYS A 152 20.07 47.47 4.44
C LYS A 152 21.48 48.05 4.27
N GLY A 153 22.17 48.39 5.36
CA GLY A 153 23.55 48.90 5.35
C GLY A 153 24.57 47.79 5.58
N LYS A 154 25.76 47.90 4.99
CA LYS A 154 26.84 46.92 5.19
C LYS A 154 27.38 46.87 6.62
N ASP A 155 27.25 47.96 7.37
CA ASP A 155 27.73 48.08 8.75
C ASP A 155 26.64 47.73 9.78
N SER A 156 25.51 47.18 9.33
CA SER A 156 24.32 46.94 10.16
C SER A 156 24.19 45.50 10.66
N ILE A 157 25.11 44.60 10.30
CA ILE A 157 25.12 43.20 10.76
C ILE A 157 25.47 43.18 12.25
N ASP A 158 24.66 42.45 13.01
CA ASP A 158 24.89 42.15 14.41
C ASP A 158 24.58 40.68 14.73
N ASP A 159 24.73 40.30 15.99
CA ASP A 159 24.60 38.92 16.46
C ASP A 159 23.23 38.30 16.10
N ASP A 160 22.16 39.10 16.02
CA ASP A 160 20.82 38.64 15.62
C ASP A 160 20.78 38.16 14.16
N PHE A 161 21.55 38.81 13.27
CA PHE A 161 21.65 38.42 11.86
C PHE A 161 22.37 37.08 11.71
N GLU A 162 23.52 36.93 12.36
CA GLU A 162 24.30 35.68 12.32
C GLU A 162 23.55 34.54 13.01
N ALA A 163 22.88 34.80 14.14
CA ALA A 163 22.03 33.82 14.80
C ALA A 163 20.87 33.37 13.90
N ALA A 164 20.19 34.29 13.22
CA ALA A 164 19.12 33.93 12.28
C ALA A 164 19.63 33.08 11.11
N LYS A 165 20.84 33.36 10.62
CA LYS A 165 21.48 32.58 9.55
C LYS A 165 21.78 31.16 9.98
N GLU A 166 22.38 30.98 11.15
CA GLU A 166 22.71 29.67 11.69
C GLU A 166 21.46 28.86 12.07
N LEU A 167 20.47 29.49 12.71
CA LEU A 167 19.19 28.84 13.02
C LEU A 167 18.45 28.42 11.74
N ALA A 168 18.46 29.24 10.68
CA ALA A 168 17.84 28.87 9.41
C ALA A 168 18.50 27.63 8.78
N LYS A 169 19.83 27.51 8.86
CA LYS A 169 20.56 26.32 8.40
C LYS A 169 20.23 25.11 9.25
N GLU A 170 20.25 25.24 10.57
CA GLU A 170 19.93 24.17 11.51
C GLU A 170 18.53 23.59 11.22
N ARG A 171 17.53 24.44 10.98
CA ARG A 171 16.18 23.99 10.59
C ARG A 171 16.17 23.20 9.28
N LEU A 172 16.96 23.61 8.28
CA LEU A 172 17.06 22.89 7.00
C LEU A 172 17.78 21.55 7.16
N ASP A 173 18.84 21.50 7.97
CA ASP A 173 19.58 20.28 8.28
C ASP A 173 18.74 19.29 9.08
N GLU A 174 17.93 19.78 10.03
CA GLU A 174 16.96 18.98 10.78
C GLU A 174 15.94 18.32 9.83
N LEU A 175 15.38 19.07 8.89
CA LEU A 175 14.44 18.55 7.89
C LEU A 175 15.10 17.54 6.95
N SER A 176 16.33 17.82 6.49
CA SER A 176 17.10 16.87 5.65
C SER A 176 17.35 15.55 6.38
N ARG A 177 17.77 15.62 7.64
CA ARG A 177 18.02 14.44 8.48
C ARG A 177 16.74 13.65 8.73
N GLU A 178 15.64 14.33 9.04
CA GLU A 178 14.36 13.66 9.25
C GLU A 178 13.87 12.99 7.96
N ALA A 179 14.01 13.65 6.80
CA ALA A 179 13.65 13.06 5.51
C ALA A 179 14.44 11.76 5.25
N LYS A 180 15.75 11.75 5.51
CA LYS A 180 16.59 10.53 5.40
C LYS A 180 16.18 9.41 6.36
N GLU A 181 15.80 9.76 7.59
CA GLU A 181 15.25 8.79 8.55
C GLU A 181 13.95 8.17 8.02
N LYS A 182 13.06 9.01 7.46
CA LYS A 182 11.75 8.63 6.93
C LYS A 182 11.88 7.85 5.62
N GLU A 183 12.89 8.12 4.81
CA GLU A 183 13.28 7.30 3.66
C GLU A 183 13.63 5.88 4.10
N THR A 184 14.51 5.75 5.11
CA THR A 184 14.96 4.44 5.63
C THR A 184 13.79 3.64 6.20
N GLN A 185 12.90 4.31 6.94
CA GLN A 185 11.68 3.70 7.47
C GLN A 185 10.75 3.25 6.33
N SER A 186 10.54 4.08 5.31
CA SER A 186 9.71 3.75 4.15
C SER A 186 10.31 2.59 3.33
N ASP A 187 11.63 2.53 3.16
CA ASP A 187 12.31 1.41 2.49
C ASP A 187 12.12 0.09 3.25
N THR A 188 12.16 0.14 4.59
CA THR A 188 11.90 -1.02 5.43
C THR A 188 10.48 -1.55 5.23
N LEU A 189 9.48 -0.66 5.25
CA LEU A 189 8.07 -1.02 5.00
C LEU A 189 7.87 -1.56 3.58
N ARG A 190 8.51 -0.95 2.59
CA ARG A 190 8.47 -1.39 1.20
C ARG A 190 9.00 -2.82 1.05
N ARG A 191 10.19 -3.10 1.60
CA ARG A 191 10.80 -4.43 1.58
C ARG A 191 9.96 -5.47 2.30
N GLN A 192 9.35 -5.10 3.42
CA GLN A 192 8.44 -5.98 4.16
C GLN A 192 7.23 -6.39 3.32
N LEU A 193 6.58 -5.44 2.64
CA LEU A 193 5.47 -5.73 1.73
C LEU A 193 5.92 -6.48 0.48
N GLU A 194 7.09 -6.15 -0.07
CA GLU A 194 7.68 -6.83 -1.22
C GLU A 194 8.04 -8.29 -0.93
N ASN A 195 8.55 -8.59 0.27
CA ASN A 195 8.80 -9.96 0.72
C ASN A 195 7.49 -10.76 0.80
N PHE A 196 6.44 -10.17 1.38
CA PHE A 196 5.12 -10.80 1.43
C PHE A 196 4.51 -11.02 0.03
N LEU A 197 4.70 -10.07 -0.88
CA LEU A 197 4.33 -10.21 -2.29
C LEU A 197 5.07 -11.37 -2.95
N ASN A 198 6.37 -11.53 -2.71
CA ASN A 198 7.17 -12.61 -3.27
C ASN A 198 6.77 -13.98 -2.70
N GLU A 199 6.47 -14.07 -1.41
CA GLU A 199 5.90 -15.28 -0.79
C GLU A 199 4.53 -15.60 -1.41
N THR A 200 3.68 -14.61 -1.60
CA THR A 200 2.37 -14.78 -2.26
C THR A 200 2.51 -15.27 -3.71
N LYS A 201 3.48 -14.74 -4.48
CA LYS A 201 3.79 -15.23 -5.84
C LYS A 201 4.29 -16.67 -5.83
N SER A 202 5.09 -17.06 -4.85
CA SER A 202 5.52 -18.44 -4.67
C SER A 202 4.32 -19.36 -4.40
N ASN A 203 3.44 -18.94 -3.49
CA ASN A 203 2.20 -19.65 -3.18
C ASN A 203 1.25 -19.74 -4.38
N GLN A 204 1.17 -18.70 -5.22
CA GLN A 204 0.37 -18.71 -6.45
C GLN A 204 0.75 -19.87 -7.37
N SER A 205 2.04 -20.13 -7.59
CA SER A 205 2.45 -21.23 -8.46
C SER A 205 1.98 -22.59 -7.94
N GLN A 206 2.14 -22.82 -6.63
CA GLN A 206 1.68 -24.05 -5.97
C GLN A 206 0.15 -24.20 -6.04
N ILE A 207 -0.58 -23.15 -5.70
CA ILE A 207 -2.05 -23.12 -5.73
C ILE A 207 -2.60 -23.28 -7.16
N THR A 208 -1.93 -22.70 -8.16
CA THR A 208 -2.30 -22.87 -9.57
C THR A 208 -2.16 -24.32 -9.99
N SER A 209 -0.99 -24.92 -9.73
CA SER A 209 -0.75 -26.33 -10.07
C SER A 209 -1.72 -27.26 -9.34
N LEU A 210 -2.00 -27.00 -8.06
CA LEU A 210 -2.93 -27.78 -7.28
C LEU A 210 -4.37 -27.66 -7.82
N ASN A 211 -4.81 -26.44 -8.15
CA ASN A 211 -6.12 -26.20 -8.75
C ASN A 211 -6.26 -26.89 -10.12
N GLU A 212 -5.22 -26.86 -10.94
CA GLU A 212 -5.20 -27.57 -12.23
C GLU A 212 -5.36 -29.08 -12.03
N LYS A 213 -4.70 -29.69 -11.04
CA LYS A 213 -4.87 -31.12 -10.73
C LYS A 213 -6.30 -31.44 -10.30
N TYR A 214 -6.88 -30.59 -9.48
CA TYR A 214 -8.28 -30.70 -9.02
C TYR A 214 -9.30 -30.54 -10.15
N LEU A 215 -8.99 -29.78 -11.19
CA LEU A 215 -9.86 -29.53 -12.34
C LEU A 215 -9.53 -30.41 -13.57
N SER A 216 -8.44 -31.16 -13.52
CA SER A 216 -8.03 -32.05 -14.60
C SER A 216 -8.92 -33.29 -14.69
N PRO A 217 -9.23 -33.79 -15.90
CA PRO A 217 -9.97 -35.03 -16.07
C PRO A 217 -9.32 -36.21 -15.35
N VAL A 218 -10.14 -37.05 -14.72
CA VAL A 218 -9.67 -38.22 -13.99
C VAL A 218 -10.34 -39.48 -14.52
N THR A 219 -9.63 -40.61 -14.48
CA THR A 219 -10.15 -41.91 -14.89
C THR A 219 -10.23 -42.82 -13.67
N ASP A 220 -11.40 -43.39 -13.41
CA ASP A 220 -11.58 -44.35 -12.33
C ASP A 220 -10.86 -45.67 -12.67
N PRO A 221 -9.84 -46.09 -11.89
CA PRO A 221 -9.07 -47.30 -12.17
C PRO A 221 -9.91 -48.58 -12.05
N GLY A 222 -11.03 -48.56 -11.30
CA GLY A 222 -11.90 -49.72 -11.13
C GLY A 222 -12.88 -49.93 -12.28
N SER A 223 -13.44 -48.86 -12.84
CA SER A 223 -14.48 -48.93 -13.88
C SER A 223 -14.00 -48.49 -15.28
N GLY A 224 -12.83 -47.87 -15.39
CA GLY A 224 -12.33 -47.25 -16.62
C GLY A 224 -13.12 -46.01 -17.04
N LYS A 225 -14.11 -45.57 -16.25
CA LYS A 225 -14.94 -44.40 -16.57
C LYS A 225 -14.12 -43.12 -16.42
N GLN A 226 -14.20 -42.25 -17.43
CA GLN A 226 -13.66 -40.90 -17.37
C GLN A 226 -14.64 -39.93 -16.72
N TYR A 227 -14.11 -39.05 -15.89
CA TYR A 227 -14.80 -37.97 -15.21
C TYR A 227 -14.17 -36.64 -15.61
N LYS A 228 -14.99 -35.59 -15.71
CA LYS A 228 -14.52 -34.26 -16.11
C LYS A 228 -13.43 -33.73 -15.18
N ASN A 229 -13.49 -34.07 -13.89
CA ASN A 229 -12.47 -33.75 -12.89
C ASN A 229 -12.65 -34.52 -11.58
N ALA A 230 -11.78 -34.23 -10.61
CA ALA A 230 -11.76 -34.80 -9.26
C ALA A 230 -13.08 -34.62 -8.48
N MET A 231 -13.81 -33.50 -8.58
CA MET A 231 -15.09 -33.37 -7.85
C MET A 231 -16.17 -34.28 -8.42
N VAL A 232 -16.32 -34.34 -9.76
CA VAL A 232 -17.35 -35.19 -10.39
C VAL A 232 -17.06 -36.67 -10.12
N TYR A 233 -15.77 -37.01 -9.97
CA TYR A 233 -15.34 -38.33 -9.53
C TYR A 233 -15.74 -38.62 -8.07
N LEU A 234 -15.51 -37.66 -7.15
CA LEU A 234 -15.86 -37.82 -5.75
C LEU A 234 -17.38 -37.83 -5.51
N ASN A 235 -18.17 -37.11 -6.31
CA ASN A 235 -19.62 -37.21 -6.31
C ASN A 235 -20.25 -36.69 -7.64
N LYS A 236 -20.98 -37.58 -8.34
CA LYS A 236 -21.62 -37.29 -9.63
C LYS A 236 -22.77 -36.27 -9.54
N GLU A 237 -23.40 -36.11 -8.38
CA GLU A 237 -24.51 -35.16 -8.18
C GLU A 237 -24.03 -33.68 -8.15
N LEU A 238 -22.71 -33.45 -8.16
CA LEU A 238 -22.10 -32.12 -8.15
C LEU A 238 -21.84 -31.53 -9.53
N GLU A 239 -22.14 -32.27 -10.61
CA GLU A 239 -21.87 -31.81 -11.97
C GLU A 239 -22.59 -30.48 -12.26
N ASP A 240 -23.81 -30.29 -11.72
CA ASP A 240 -24.57 -29.05 -11.79
C ASP A 240 -24.01 -27.93 -10.90
N LEU A 241 -23.40 -28.28 -9.76
CA LEU A 241 -22.77 -27.31 -8.85
C LEU A 241 -21.43 -26.80 -9.40
N GLN A 242 -20.72 -27.63 -10.16
CA GLN A 242 -19.51 -27.20 -10.85
C GLN A 242 -19.77 -26.21 -11.97
N GLN A 243 -20.87 -26.37 -12.71
CA GLN A 243 -21.24 -25.38 -13.71
C GLN A 243 -21.48 -24.02 -13.04
N LYS A 244 -22.17 -24.00 -11.88
CA LYS A 244 -22.37 -22.78 -11.08
C LYS A 244 -21.06 -22.18 -10.54
N LEU A 245 -20.10 -23.02 -10.12
CA LEU A 245 -18.78 -22.56 -9.67
C LEU A 245 -18.00 -21.92 -10.82
N LYS A 246 -18.02 -22.55 -12.00
CA LYS A 246 -17.39 -22.03 -13.21
C LYS A 246 -18.04 -20.72 -13.67
N ASP A 247 -19.37 -20.65 -13.68
CA ASP A 247 -20.09 -19.42 -14.03
C ASP A 247 -19.81 -18.30 -13.02
N ALA A 248 -19.64 -18.63 -11.73
CA ALA A 248 -19.23 -17.66 -10.71
C ALA A 248 -17.78 -17.21 -10.90
N GLN A 249 -16.90 -18.08 -11.38
CA GLN A 249 -15.51 -17.76 -11.71
C GLN A 249 -15.43 -16.86 -12.95
N ASP A 250 -16.15 -17.18 -14.02
CA ASP A 250 -16.23 -16.37 -15.23
C ASP A 250 -16.83 -14.97 -14.94
N GLU A 251 -17.83 -14.88 -14.06
CA GLU A 251 -18.38 -13.59 -13.63
C GLU A 251 -17.45 -12.86 -12.65
N ALA A 252 -16.71 -13.56 -11.79
CA ALA A 252 -15.67 -12.95 -10.95
C ALA A 252 -14.55 -12.35 -11.81
N ASP A 253 -14.13 -13.05 -12.85
CA ASP A 253 -13.13 -12.57 -13.82
C ASP A 253 -13.67 -11.36 -14.60
N LYS A 254 -14.95 -11.38 -14.97
CA LYS A 254 -15.62 -10.24 -15.60
C LYS A 254 -15.74 -9.04 -14.66
N ILE A 255 -16.17 -9.24 -13.41
CA ILE A 255 -16.26 -8.18 -12.39
C ILE A 255 -14.86 -7.65 -12.05
N ALA A 256 -13.85 -8.50 -11.97
CA ALA A 256 -12.45 -8.07 -11.78
C ALA A 256 -12.00 -7.18 -12.95
N ASN A 257 -12.38 -7.52 -14.17
CA ASN A 257 -12.12 -6.68 -15.34
C ASN A 257 -12.93 -5.37 -15.35
N GLU A 258 -14.19 -5.37 -14.90
CA GLU A 258 -15.00 -4.15 -14.75
C GLU A 258 -14.52 -3.26 -13.57
N LEU A 259 -14.00 -3.85 -12.50
CA LEU A 259 -13.42 -3.15 -11.35
C LEU A 259 -12.05 -2.53 -11.69
N LYS A 260 -11.28 -3.13 -12.61
CA LYS A 260 -10.08 -2.46 -13.19
C LYS A 260 -10.44 -1.11 -13.82
N GLU A 261 -11.66 -0.97 -14.34
CA GLU A 261 -12.11 0.27 -14.99
C GLU A 261 -12.67 1.33 -14.02
N ARG A 262 -13.00 0.97 -12.76
CA ARG A 262 -13.77 1.87 -11.87
C ARG A 262 -13.11 2.34 -10.57
N GLU A 263 -11.91 1.88 -10.20
CA GLU A 263 -11.24 2.28 -8.93
C GLU A 263 -12.20 2.22 -7.70
N ASP A 264 -13.21 1.33 -7.70
CA ASP A 264 -14.31 1.38 -6.72
C ASP A 264 -13.93 0.67 -5.40
N PRO A 265 -14.01 1.36 -4.24
CA PRO A 265 -13.77 0.76 -2.93
C PRO A 265 -14.72 -0.38 -2.54
N LYS A 266 -15.84 -0.62 -3.25
CA LYS A 266 -16.81 -1.70 -2.95
C LYS A 266 -16.27 -3.13 -3.13
N GLY A 267 -15.09 -3.31 -3.71
CA GLY A 267 -14.43 -4.62 -3.81
C GLY A 267 -14.28 -5.35 -2.47
N TRP A 268 -14.08 -4.63 -1.36
CA TRP A 268 -13.88 -5.23 -0.02
C TRP A 268 -15.01 -6.17 0.45
N LYS A 269 -16.25 -5.86 0.08
CA LYS A 269 -17.45 -6.65 0.43
C LYS A 269 -17.45 -8.03 -0.22
N PHE A 270 -16.96 -8.10 -1.46
CA PHE A 270 -16.74 -9.38 -2.15
C PHE A 270 -15.79 -10.30 -1.36
N TRP A 271 -14.70 -9.76 -0.80
CA TRP A 271 -13.64 -10.53 -0.14
C TRP A 271 -14.03 -11.14 1.22
N VAL A 272 -14.80 -10.41 2.05
CA VAL A 272 -15.31 -10.93 3.33
C VAL A 272 -16.37 -12.02 3.10
N THR A 273 -17.13 -11.92 2.01
CA THR A 273 -18.28 -12.78 1.75
C THR A 273 -17.92 -14.13 1.13
N VAL A 274 -16.89 -14.18 0.29
CA VAL A 274 -16.44 -15.41 -0.39
C VAL A 274 -15.78 -16.38 0.58
N LEU A 275 -15.08 -15.88 1.62
CA LEU A 275 -14.30 -16.70 2.55
C LEU A 275 -14.83 -16.68 4.00
N GLY A 276 -15.58 -15.65 4.41
CA GLY A 276 -16.09 -15.48 5.79
C GLY A 276 -17.53 -15.96 6.04
N GLY A 277 -18.20 -16.52 5.02
CA GLY A 277 -19.62 -16.83 5.15
C GLY A 277 -20.52 -15.59 5.14
N PRO A 278 -21.82 -15.74 5.47
CA PRO A 278 -22.89 -14.95 4.87
C PRO A 278 -22.89 -13.51 5.38
N GLY A 279 -22.23 -12.62 4.65
CA GLY A 279 -22.12 -11.22 5.05
C GLY A 279 -21.51 -10.30 3.99
N ALA A 280 -22.31 -9.99 2.96
CA ALA A 280 -22.30 -8.77 2.11
C ALA A 280 -21.49 -8.75 0.79
N GLY A 281 -22.15 -9.05 -0.35
CA GLY A 281 -21.64 -8.72 -1.70
C GLY A 281 -22.64 -9.02 -2.83
N VAL A 282 -23.75 -8.28 -2.90
CA VAL A 282 -25.07 -8.69 -3.44
C VAL A 282 -25.09 -9.61 -4.67
N ASP A 283 -24.40 -9.35 -5.80
CA ASP A 283 -24.63 -10.18 -7.01
C ASP A 283 -23.80 -11.47 -7.11
N LEU A 284 -22.49 -11.43 -6.81
CA LEU A 284 -21.71 -12.68 -6.72
C LEU A 284 -22.00 -13.43 -5.41
N TYR A 285 -22.37 -12.71 -4.35
CA TYR A 285 -22.89 -13.29 -3.11
C TYR A 285 -24.13 -14.13 -3.39
N LEU A 286 -25.09 -13.68 -4.19
CA LEU A 286 -26.30 -14.49 -4.43
C LEU A 286 -25.96 -15.81 -5.15
N LYS A 287 -25.02 -15.80 -6.11
CA LYS A 287 -24.58 -17.02 -6.82
C LYS A 287 -23.66 -17.92 -5.98
N LEU A 288 -22.72 -17.35 -5.23
CA LEU A 288 -21.88 -18.08 -4.27
C LEU A 288 -22.65 -18.52 -3.04
N LYS A 289 -23.74 -17.84 -2.67
CA LYS A 289 -24.68 -18.26 -1.63
C LYS A 289 -25.48 -19.45 -2.12
N ASP A 290 -25.95 -19.49 -3.36
CA ASP A 290 -26.60 -20.70 -3.88
C ASP A 290 -25.62 -21.89 -3.95
N PHE A 291 -24.36 -21.63 -4.29
CA PHE A 291 -23.30 -22.64 -4.23
C PHE A 291 -22.98 -23.06 -2.79
N LYS A 292 -22.81 -22.10 -1.87
CA LYS A 292 -22.54 -22.32 -0.45
C LYS A 292 -23.71 -23.01 0.25
N ASP A 293 -24.94 -22.56 0.06
CA ASP A 293 -26.16 -23.16 0.61
C ASP A 293 -26.33 -24.59 0.07
N ALA A 294 -25.94 -24.85 -1.18
CA ALA A 294 -25.90 -26.21 -1.72
C ALA A 294 -24.76 -27.05 -1.14
N LEU A 295 -23.58 -26.46 -0.90
CA LEU A 295 -22.43 -27.11 -0.28
C LEU A 295 -22.67 -27.38 1.21
N ASP A 296 -23.35 -26.49 1.93
CA ASP A 296 -23.76 -26.60 3.33
C ASP A 296 -24.88 -27.65 3.48
N LYS A 297 -25.90 -27.62 2.61
CA LYS A 297 -26.93 -28.68 2.53
C LYS A 297 -26.33 -30.05 2.23
N TRP A 298 -25.27 -30.08 1.42
CA TRP A 298 -24.60 -31.31 1.06
C TRP A 298 -23.59 -31.80 2.12
N ALA A 299 -22.85 -30.91 2.79
CA ALA A 299 -22.01 -31.24 3.94
C ALA A 299 -22.85 -31.84 5.09
N ALA A 300 -24.11 -31.42 5.20
CA ALA A 300 -25.09 -32.04 6.09
C ALA A 300 -25.53 -33.46 5.65
N GLN A 301 -25.34 -33.84 4.39
CA GLN A 301 -25.78 -35.11 3.79
C GLN A 301 -24.64 -36.11 3.52
N SER A 302 -23.41 -35.67 3.25
CA SER A 302 -22.26 -36.51 2.89
C SER A 302 -21.04 -36.17 3.75
N LYS A 303 -20.81 -36.90 4.84
CA LYS A 303 -19.79 -36.55 5.85
C LYS A 303 -18.34 -36.89 5.49
N GLU A 304 -18.07 -37.82 4.58
CA GLU A 304 -16.69 -38.29 4.33
C GLU A 304 -16.00 -37.58 3.16
N THR A 305 -16.74 -37.23 2.10
CA THR A 305 -16.18 -36.55 0.92
C THR A 305 -16.32 -35.03 0.98
N ALA A 306 -17.05 -34.50 1.97
CA ALA A 306 -17.31 -33.06 2.07
C ALA A 306 -16.11 -32.20 2.37
N ASP A 307 -15.22 -32.68 3.23
CA ASP A 307 -14.05 -31.91 3.59
C ASP A 307 -13.06 -31.79 2.41
N VAL A 308 -12.91 -32.84 1.59
CA VAL A 308 -12.03 -32.82 0.40
C VAL A 308 -12.57 -31.87 -0.65
N GLN A 309 -13.87 -31.85 -0.86
CA GLN A 309 -14.47 -30.97 -1.83
C GLN A 309 -14.48 -29.51 -1.36
N GLN A 310 -14.79 -29.26 -0.08
CA GLN A 310 -14.66 -27.92 0.50
C GLN A 310 -13.22 -27.43 0.35
N CYS A 311 -12.24 -28.29 0.60
CA CYS A 311 -10.83 -27.98 0.39
C CYS A 311 -10.52 -27.63 -1.07
N GLN A 312 -11.03 -28.40 -2.03
CA GLN A 312 -10.89 -28.08 -3.46
C GLN A 312 -11.51 -26.71 -3.80
N THR A 313 -12.73 -26.44 -3.33
CA THR A 313 -13.39 -25.13 -3.51
C THR A 313 -12.53 -24.00 -2.94
N THR A 314 -11.96 -24.19 -1.75
CA THR A 314 -11.04 -23.23 -1.14
C THR A 314 -9.81 -22.98 -2.01
N VAL A 315 -9.20 -24.03 -2.57
CA VAL A 315 -8.05 -23.90 -3.49
C VAL A 315 -8.43 -23.16 -4.77
N THR A 316 -9.58 -23.45 -5.36
CA THR A 316 -10.07 -22.74 -6.56
C THR A 316 -10.35 -21.27 -6.26
N ALA A 317 -11.00 -20.97 -5.14
CA ALA A 317 -11.25 -19.59 -4.70
C ALA A 317 -9.92 -18.85 -4.46
N LEU A 318 -8.97 -19.47 -3.76
CA LEU A 318 -7.65 -18.92 -3.50
C LEU A 318 -6.89 -18.62 -4.81
N LYS A 319 -7.00 -19.49 -5.82
CA LYS A 319 -6.38 -19.25 -7.14
C LYS A 319 -6.98 -18.05 -7.86
N ALA A 320 -8.30 -17.90 -7.85
CA ALA A 320 -8.96 -16.75 -8.48
C ALA A 320 -8.57 -15.42 -7.83
N GLN A 321 -8.23 -15.48 -6.54
CA GLN A 321 -7.96 -14.31 -5.71
C GLN A 321 -6.51 -13.85 -5.75
N ILE A 322 -5.55 -14.79 -5.83
CA ILE A 322 -4.14 -14.49 -5.64
C ILE A 322 -3.57 -13.60 -6.76
N ASP A 323 -4.09 -13.71 -8.00
CA ASP A 323 -3.65 -12.92 -9.14
C ASP A 323 -3.96 -11.43 -8.96
N GLU A 324 -5.20 -11.11 -8.58
CA GLU A 324 -5.65 -9.74 -8.33
C GLU A 324 -4.97 -9.16 -7.07
N LEU A 325 -4.75 -9.99 -6.05
CA LEU A 325 -4.00 -9.59 -4.86
C LEU A 325 -2.56 -9.22 -5.20
N ILE A 326 -1.88 -9.99 -6.07
CA ILE A 326 -0.51 -9.70 -6.54
C ILE A 326 -0.47 -8.34 -7.25
N ILE A 327 -1.44 -8.06 -8.12
CA ILE A 327 -1.55 -6.76 -8.80
C ILE A 327 -1.70 -5.62 -7.78
N ARG A 328 -2.57 -5.80 -6.79
CA ARG A 328 -2.83 -4.81 -5.73
C ARG A 328 -1.61 -4.57 -4.84
N MET A 329 -0.97 -5.63 -4.37
CA MET A 329 0.27 -5.54 -3.59
C MET A 329 1.38 -4.85 -4.38
N THR A 330 1.50 -5.13 -5.68
CA THR A 330 2.47 -4.44 -6.55
C THR A 330 2.22 -2.93 -6.56
N LYS A 331 0.97 -2.50 -6.75
CA LYS A 331 0.60 -1.07 -6.66
C LYS A 331 0.88 -0.46 -5.29
N ALA A 332 0.67 -1.20 -4.20
CA ALA A 332 0.98 -0.72 -2.86
C ALA A 332 2.50 -0.57 -2.66
N VAL A 333 3.32 -1.50 -3.15
CA VAL A 333 4.78 -1.38 -3.16
C VAL A 333 5.24 -0.16 -3.95
N GLU A 334 4.67 0.09 -5.14
CA GLU A 334 4.95 1.28 -5.96
C GLU A 334 4.55 2.58 -5.25
N GLY A 335 3.43 2.58 -4.54
CA GLY A 335 3.00 3.70 -3.71
C GLY A 335 4.02 4.02 -2.60
N ILE A 336 4.43 3.02 -1.82
CA ILE A 336 5.44 3.19 -0.77
C ILE A 336 6.79 3.63 -1.37
N GLN A 337 7.19 3.09 -2.53
CA GLN A 337 8.38 3.51 -3.25
C GLN A 337 8.33 4.99 -3.64
N THR A 338 7.18 5.48 -4.11
CA THR A 338 7.01 6.89 -4.46
C THR A 338 7.16 7.81 -3.24
N ILE A 339 6.65 7.38 -2.09
CA ILE A 339 6.85 8.08 -0.80
C ILE A 339 8.33 8.07 -0.39
N GLN A 340 9.00 6.91 -0.47
CA GLN A 340 10.43 6.77 -0.21
C GLN A 340 11.26 7.71 -1.09
N ASP A 341 11.00 7.74 -2.40
CA ASP A 341 11.73 8.59 -3.34
C ASP A 341 11.47 10.09 -3.08
N THR A 342 10.28 10.42 -2.57
CA THR A 342 9.96 11.79 -2.16
C THR A 342 10.79 12.19 -0.92
N PHE A 343 10.91 11.30 0.07
CA PHE A 343 11.79 11.52 1.22
C PHE A 343 13.26 11.59 0.85
N ARG A 344 13.74 10.70 -0.04
CA ARG A 344 15.12 10.77 -0.56
C ARG A 344 15.41 12.14 -1.15
N HIS A 345 14.51 12.61 -2.03
CA HIS A 345 14.67 13.91 -2.66
C HIS A 345 14.78 15.01 -1.62
N LEU A 346 13.80 15.10 -0.69
CA LEU A 346 13.80 16.10 0.38
C LEU A 346 15.06 16.02 1.27
N GLY A 347 15.63 14.83 1.45
CA GLY A 347 16.89 14.64 2.17
C GLY A 347 18.14 15.16 1.42
N GLU A 348 18.11 15.20 0.10
CA GLU A 348 19.23 15.58 -0.76
C GLU A 348 19.14 17.02 -1.30
N SER A 349 17.95 17.62 -1.27
CA SER A 349 17.62 18.78 -2.09
C SER A 349 17.51 20.12 -1.34
N LEU A 350 17.81 20.14 -0.03
CA LEU A 350 17.78 21.38 0.78
C LEU A 350 19.08 22.18 0.71
N ASP A 351 20.19 21.57 0.27
CA ASP A 351 21.49 22.23 0.07
C ASP A 351 21.44 23.53 -0.76
N PRO A 352 20.67 23.63 -1.86
CA PRO A 352 20.54 24.87 -2.61
C PRO A 352 19.90 26.00 -1.80
N VAL A 353 18.96 25.68 -0.91
CA VAL A 353 18.32 26.66 0.00
C VAL A 353 19.34 27.14 1.03
N ILE A 354 20.11 26.22 1.62
CA ILE A 354 21.20 26.53 2.55
C ILE A 354 22.22 27.46 1.86
N LYS A 355 22.70 27.11 0.67
CA LYS A 355 23.65 27.92 -0.10
C LYS A 355 23.07 29.28 -0.49
N ALA A 356 21.77 29.37 -0.75
CA ALA A 356 21.12 30.63 -1.05
C ALA A 356 21.04 31.53 0.20
N ILE A 357 20.77 30.96 1.38
CA ILE A 357 20.82 31.67 2.67
C ILE A 357 22.25 32.13 2.99
N GLU A 358 23.26 31.31 2.70
CA GLU A 358 24.67 31.67 2.89
C GLU A 358 25.08 32.90 2.11
N LYS A 359 24.55 33.05 0.90
CA LYS A 359 24.78 34.16 -0.03
C LYS A 359 23.95 35.40 0.25
N ILE A 360 23.10 35.41 1.28
CA ILE A 360 22.45 36.64 1.75
C ILE A 360 23.56 37.49 2.39
N GLU A 361 24.21 38.30 1.55
CA GLU A 361 25.26 39.25 1.93
C GLU A 361 24.74 40.70 1.91
N ASN A 362 25.37 41.49 2.76
CA ASN A 362 25.46 42.95 2.83
C ASN A 362 24.89 43.77 1.65
N GLY A 363 23.89 44.60 1.94
CA GLY A 363 23.52 45.77 1.14
C GLY A 363 22.71 45.46 -0.13
N THR A 364 21.49 44.95 0.03
CA THR A 364 20.54 44.85 -1.10
C THR A 364 19.78 46.17 -1.26
N SER A 365 19.66 46.69 -2.49
CA SER A 365 18.93 47.92 -2.75
C SER A 365 17.45 47.81 -2.31
N SER A 366 16.88 48.91 -1.80
CA SER A 366 15.56 48.93 -1.14
C SER A 366 14.39 48.26 -1.90
N PRO A 367 14.29 48.31 -3.25
CA PRO A 367 13.22 47.63 -3.98
C PRO A 367 13.37 46.10 -4.00
N LEU A 368 14.60 45.59 -4.04
CA LEU A 368 14.89 44.16 -4.09
C LEU A 368 14.66 43.50 -2.73
N ALA A 369 14.99 44.19 -1.64
CA ALA A 369 14.68 43.73 -0.28
C ALA A 369 13.17 43.52 -0.06
N ALA A 370 12.33 44.43 -0.57
CA ALA A 370 10.87 44.31 -0.46
C ALA A 370 10.31 43.13 -1.27
N ILE A 371 10.80 42.92 -2.50
CA ILE A 371 10.43 41.78 -3.36
C ILE A 371 10.87 40.47 -2.71
N ARG A 372 12.11 40.39 -2.21
CA ARG A 372 12.64 39.22 -1.49
C ARG A 372 11.79 38.86 -0.28
N LYS A 373 11.44 39.85 0.55
CA LYS A 373 10.56 39.66 1.71
C LYS A 373 9.17 39.15 1.31
N SER A 374 8.60 39.70 0.24
CA SER A 374 7.31 39.24 -0.29
C SER A 374 7.37 37.78 -0.77
N ASN A 375 8.39 37.43 -1.55
CA ASN A 375 8.52 36.09 -2.14
C ASN A 375 8.79 35.01 -1.09
N ILE A 376 9.63 35.32 -0.09
CA ILE A 376 9.88 34.41 1.04
C ILE A 376 8.61 34.19 1.85
N ASN A 377 7.89 35.27 2.18
CA ASN A 377 6.64 35.14 2.95
C ASN A 377 5.59 34.32 2.18
N HIS A 378 5.46 34.55 0.87
CA HIS A 378 4.54 33.79 0.03
C HIS A 378 4.93 32.31 -0.02
N GLY A 379 6.18 32.00 -0.37
CA GLY A 379 6.65 30.61 -0.49
C GLY A 379 6.59 29.83 0.83
N ILE A 380 6.89 30.46 1.97
CA ILE A 380 6.75 29.82 3.29
C ILE A 380 5.28 29.56 3.62
N ASN A 381 4.39 30.52 3.36
CA ASN A 381 2.96 30.34 3.61
C ASN A 381 2.36 29.24 2.72
N ASP A 382 2.74 29.20 1.44
CA ASP A 382 2.27 28.20 0.49
C ASP A 382 2.78 26.80 0.88
N ALA A 383 4.04 26.69 1.31
CA ALA A 383 4.60 25.47 1.87
C ALA A 383 3.86 25.00 3.14
N VAL A 384 3.58 25.91 4.07
CA VAL A 384 2.82 25.59 5.29
C VAL A 384 1.42 25.07 4.94
N ASN A 385 0.73 25.74 4.01
CA ASN A 385 -0.58 25.31 3.52
C ASN A 385 -0.50 23.93 2.83
N LYS A 386 0.55 23.69 2.06
CA LYS A 386 0.81 22.40 1.40
C LYS A 386 1.00 21.28 2.42
N TYR A 387 1.79 21.50 3.46
CA TYR A 387 1.96 20.52 4.53
C TYR A 387 0.68 20.28 5.33
N ASP A 388 -0.18 21.30 5.51
CA ASP A 388 -1.51 21.10 6.08
C ASP A 388 -2.40 20.20 5.24
N GLU A 389 -2.39 20.38 3.92
CA GLU A 389 -3.09 19.50 2.97
C GLU A 389 -2.55 18.06 3.08
N ILE A 390 -1.23 17.89 3.08
CA ILE A 390 -0.57 16.57 3.22
C ILE A 390 -0.94 15.88 4.55
N ILE A 391 -0.93 16.61 5.66
CA ILE A 391 -1.30 16.09 6.99
C ILE A 391 -2.74 15.57 6.96
N LYS A 392 -3.67 16.38 6.42
CA LYS A 392 -5.09 16.02 6.33
C LYS A 392 -5.28 14.76 5.51
N GLU A 393 -4.70 14.69 4.31
CA GLU A 393 -4.85 13.53 3.42
C GLU A 393 -4.18 12.26 3.99
N ALA A 394 -3.03 12.39 4.66
CA ALA A 394 -2.38 11.28 5.35
C ALA A 394 -3.20 10.74 6.53
N GLU A 395 -3.90 11.61 7.27
CA GLU A 395 -4.84 11.23 8.32
C GLU A 395 -6.08 10.54 7.78
N GLU A 396 -6.67 11.06 6.71
CA GLU A 396 -7.80 10.42 6.03
C GLU A 396 -7.42 9.07 5.43
N PHE A 397 -6.17 8.92 4.98
CA PHE A 397 -5.63 7.62 4.60
C PHE A 397 -5.51 6.68 5.79
N ALA A 398 -4.89 7.11 6.89
CA ALA A 398 -4.70 6.28 8.07
C ALA A 398 -6.04 5.78 8.66
N LYS A 399 -7.03 6.66 8.77
CA LYS A 399 -8.38 6.31 9.24
C LYS A 399 -9.07 5.28 8.36
N ALA A 400 -8.83 5.33 7.06
CA ALA A 400 -9.43 4.40 6.11
C ALA A 400 -8.68 3.06 6.10
N ALA A 401 -7.34 3.07 6.10
CA ALA A 401 -6.53 1.86 6.08
C ALA A 401 -6.67 1.00 7.36
N GLN A 402 -7.05 1.62 8.50
CA GLN A 402 -7.38 0.93 9.74
C GLN A 402 -8.83 0.44 9.74
N ILE A 403 -9.10 -0.73 9.14
CA ILE A 403 -10.32 -1.46 9.46
C ILE A 403 -10.14 -2.06 10.86
N LYS A 404 -10.88 -1.52 11.84
CA LYS A 404 -11.16 -2.28 13.06
C LYS A 404 -12.12 -3.40 12.67
N VAL A 405 -11.64 -4.65 12.73
CA VAL A 405 -12.55 -5.79 12.82
C VAL A 405 -13.24 -5.64 14.17
N THR A 406 -14.42 -5.04 14.19
CA THR A 406 -15.33 -5.26 15.31
C THR A 406 -15.73 -6.72 15.26
N ASP A 407 -15.50 -7.43 16.35
CA ASP A 407 -15.79 -8.86 16.55
C ASP A 407 -17.06 -9.27 15.78
N ALA A 408 -16.88 -10.17 14.82
CA ALA A 408 -17.95 -10.79 14.05
C ALA A 408 -18.56 -11.97 14.80
#